data_AF-A0A924RWB3-F1
#
_entry.id   AF-A0A924RWB3-F1
#
_cell.length_a   1.000
_cell.length_b   1.000
_cell.length_c   1.000
_cell.angle_alpha   90.00
_cell.angle_beta   90.00
_cell.angle_gamma   90.00
#
_symmetry.space_group_name_H-M   'P 1'
#
loop_
_entity.id
_entity.type
_entity.pdbx_description
1 polymer ?
#
loop_
_entity_poly.entity_id
_entity_poly.type
_entity_poly.pdbx_seq_one_letter_code
_entity_poly.pdbx_strand_id
1 'polypeptide(L)'
;CSYKAHDGYLGDSVIGEWCNIGAGTSNSNVKNTGGEVHVWNEGEQAFISGGQKCGVLMGDYSRTAINSSINTGSFIGVCCNIFGSGLLPKKIPNFTWGTLAEYDLEKAFIDIANWKQMKNQALTDAEVAVLKHIFEAIKH
;
A
#
# COMPACT_ATOMS: atom_id res chain seq x y z
N CYS A 1 27.22 17.70 0.63
CA CYS A 1 26.17 17.23 -0.30
C CYS A 1 25.34 16.17 0.41
N SER A 2 24.17 16.56 0.93
CA SER A 2 23.27 15.69 1.71
C SER A 2 22.05 15.38 0.85
N TYR A 3 21.64 14.11 0.79
CA TYR A 3 20.32 13.73 0.26
C TYR A 3 19.28 14.18 1.28
N LYS A 4 18.66 15.34 1.09
CA LYS A 4 17.55 15.79 1.94
C LYS A 4 16.35 16.25 1.10
N ALA A 5 15.23 15.54 1.26
CA ALA A 5 13.82 15.99 1.12
C ALA A 5 12.89 14.76 1.29
N HIS A 6 11.69 14.79 1.89
CA HIS A 6 10.88 15.81 2.58
C HIS A 6 9.87 15.12 3.53
N ASP A 7 9.26 15.90 4.42
CA ASP A 7 8.00 15.55 5.09
C ASP A 7 6.89 15.40 4.03
N GLY A 8 6.24 14.24 3.95
CA GLY A 8 5.23 13.91 2.93
C GLY A 8 5.75 13.60 1.50
N TYR A 9 7.06 13.53 1.27
CA TYR A 9 7.59 13.12 -0.04
C TYR A 9 7.55 11.60 -0.18
N LEU A 10 6.73 11.11 -1.11
CA LEU A 10 6.61 9.68 -1.37
C LEU A 10 7.82 9.14 -2.14
N GLY A 11 8.34 9.86 -3.15
CA GLY A 11 9.57 9.53 -3.89
C GLY A 11 9.58 8.17 -4.60
N ASP A 12 9.79 8.16 -5.92
CA ASP A 12 9.94 6.93 -6.75
C ASP A 12 8.90 5.84 -6.40
N SER A 13 7.66 6.27 -6.10
CA SER A 13 6.57 5.46 -5.58
C SER A 13 5.41 5.45 -6.59
N VAL A 14 4.66 4.35 -6.61
CA VAL A 14 3.44 4.22 -7.41
C VAL A 14 2.28 4.01 -6.45
N ILE A 15 1.28 4.89 -6.53
CA ILE A 15 0.11 4.85 -5.65
C ILE A 15 -1.14 4.68 -6.51
N GLY A 16 -1.94 3.69 -6.14
CA GLY A 16 -3.22 3.38 -6.76
C GLY A 16 -4.31 4.39 -6.40
N GLU A 17 -5.49 4.18 -6.98
CA GLU A 17 -6.65 5.03 -6.77
C GLU A 17 -7.26 4.83 -5.38
N TRP A 18 -7.94 5.88 -4.89
CA TRP A 18 -8.64 5.86 -3.59
C TRP A 18 -7.77 5.47 -2.39
N CYS A 19 -6.46 5.67 -2.51
CA CYS A 19 -5.56 5.51 -1.39
C CYS A 19 -5.70 6.67 -0.40
N ASN A 20 -5.52 6.38 0.89
CA ASN A 20 -5.37 7.39 1.93
C ASN A 20 -4.02 7.26 2.63
N ILE A 21 -3.32 8.38 2.78
CA ILE A 21 -2.04 8.43 3.47
C ILE A 21 -2.23 9.23 4.76
N GLY A 22 -2.17 8.53 5.90
CA GLY A 22 -2.33 9.15 7.21
C GLY A 22 -1.28 10.23 7.47
N ALA A 23 -1.66 11.29 8.19
CA ALA A 23 -0.76 12.38 8.55
C ALA A 23 0.53 11.87 9.23
N GLY A 24 1.68 12.43 8.85
CA GLY A 24 2.99 11.98 9.37
C GLY A 24 3.46 10.63 8.81
N THR A 25 2.75 10.03 7.84
CA THR A 25 3.28 8.86 7.12
C THR A 25 4.55 9.27 6.36
N SER A 26 5.61 8.50 6.54
CA SER A 26 6.89 8.67 5.85
C SER A 26 7.22 7.43 5.02
N ASN A 27 7.89 7.64 3.90
CA ASN A 27 8.35 6.59 3.01
C ASN A 27 9.84 6.76 2.72
N SER A 28 10.60 5.67 2.76
CA SER A 28 11.98 5.66 2.28
C SER A 28 12.02 5.15 0.83
N ASN A 29 12.83 5.76 -0.03
CA ASN A 29 13.07 5.31 -1.40
C ASN A 29 14.53 4.90 -1.66
N VAL A 30 15.43 5.03 -0.70
CA VAL A 30 16.84 4.61 -0.82
C VAL A 30 17.24 3.76 0.38
N LYS A 31 17.92 2.63 0.13
CA LYS A 31 18.46 1.81 1.22
C LYS A 31 19.55 2.59 1.96
N ASN A 32 19.57 2.48 3.29
CA ASN A 32 20.62 3.09 4.12
C ASN A 32 22.03 2.55 3.79
N THR A 33 22.13 1.36 3.19
CA THR A 33 23.39 0.80 2.72
C THR A 33 23.87 1.39 1.40
N GLY A 34 23.04 2.17 0.69
CA GLY A 34 23.31 2.67 -0.66
C GLY A 34 23.26 1.58 -1.75
N GLY A 35 22.95 0.34 -1.39
CA GLY A 35 22.83 -0.78 -2.31
C GLY A 35 21.49 -0.83 -3.03
N GLU A 36 21.38 -1.75 -3.97
CA GLU A 36 20.21 -1.92 -4.83
C GLU A 36 18.93 -2.21 -4.05
N VAL A 37 17.86 -1.47 -4.34
CA VAL A 37 16.52 -1.69 -3.81
C VAL A 37 15.89 -2.89 -4.51
N HIS A 38 15.18 -3.72 -3.75
CA HIS A 38 14.40 -4.81 -4.32
C HIS A 38 12.94 -4.60 -3.96
N VAL A 39 12.00 -4.97 -4.82
CA VAL A 39 10.57 -4.78 -4.60
C VAL A 39 9.84 -6.08 -4.91
N TRP A 40 8.76 -6.36 -4.20
CA TRP A 40 7.94 -7.52 -4.47
C TRP A 40 7.19 -7.35 -5.80
N ASN A 41 7.34 -8.33 -6.69
CA ASN A 41 6.57 -8.46 -7.93
C ASN A 41 5.52 -9.55 -7.74
N GLU A 42 4.24 -9.18 -7.78
CA GLU A 42 3.12 -10.11 -7.60
C GLU A 42 2.99 -11.10 -8.78
N GLY A 43 3.31 -10.70 -10.00
CA GLY A 43 3.23 -11.59 -11.17
C GLY A 43 4.33 -12.66 -11.18
N GLU A 44 5.51 -12.34 -10.65
CA GLU A 44 6.65 -13.27 -10.56
C GLU A 44 6.74 -13.99 -9.22
N GLN A 45 5.92 -13.60 -8.24
CA GLN A 45 5.99 -14.08 -6.85
C GLN A 45 7.41 -14.02 -6.27
N ALA A 46 8.16 -12.95 -6.60
CA ALA A 46 9.57 -12.79 -6.25
C ALA A 46 9.93 -11.33 -5.96
N PHE A 47 11.02 -11.13 -5.23
CA PHE A 47 11.63 -9.81 -5.10
C PHE A 47 12.54 -9.54 -6.30
N ILE A 48 12.21 -8.52 -7.08
CA ILE A 48 12.97 -8.08 -8.26
C ILE A 48 13.76 -6.81 -7.98
N SER A 49 14.75 -6.50 -8.82
CA SER A 49 15.48 -5.24 -8.73
C SER A 49 14.55 -4.04 -9.03
N GLY A 50 14.55 -3.07 -8.12
CA GLY A 50 13.95 -1.75 -8.31
C GLY A 50 15.00 -0.66 -8.58
N GLY A 51 16.24 -1.05 -8.87
CA GLY A 51 17.37 -0.13 -9.05
C GLY A 51 17.82 0.54 -7.74
N GLN A 52 18.47 1.71 -7.86
CA GLN A 52 19.08 2.39 -6.70
C GLN A 52 18.08 3.22 -5.87
N LYS A 53 16.93 3.57 -6.46
CA LYS A 53 15.86 4.30 -5.77
C LYS A 53 14.50 3.71 -6.12
N CYS A 54 13.77 3.24 -5.12
CA CYS A 54 12.38 2.81 -5.29
C CYS A 54 11.66 2.93 -3.94
N GLY A 55 10.55 3.65 -3.95
CA GLY A 55 9.70 3.87 -2.79
C GLY A 55 8.66 2.78 -2.61
N VAL A 56 7.42 3.17 -2.34
CA VAL A 56 6.32 2.24 -2.14
C VAL A 56 5.52 2.00 -3.42
N LEU A 57 5.16 0.75 -3.66
CA LEU A 57 4.10 0.37 -4.59
C LEU A 57 2.84 0.09 -3.77
N MET A 58 1.80 0.89 -3.94
CA MET A 58 0.58 0.83 -3.13
C MET A 58 -0.63 0.62 -4.03
N GLY A 59 -1.33 -0.50 -3.85
CA GLY A 59 -2.54 -0.84 -4.60
C GLY A 59 -3.76 -0.01 -4.19
N ASP A 60 -4.78 -0.04 -5.03
CA ASP A 60 -6.01 0.74 -4.87
C ASP A 60 -6.71 0.49 -3.52
N TYR A 61 -7.45 1.49 -3.03
CA TYR A 61 -8.26 1.41 -1.80
C TYR A 61 -7.46 1.14 -0.52
N SER A 62 -6.14 1.25 -0.58
CA SER A 62 -5.26 1.04 0.56
C SER A 62 -5.08 2.30 1.39
N ARG A 63 -4.92 2.12 2.69
CA ARG A 63 -4.96 3.22 3.65
C ARG A 63 -3.87 3.03 4.69
N THR A 64 -3.15 4.09 5.03
CA THR A 64 -2.20 4.09 6.15
C THR A 64 -2.74 4.91 7.31
N ALA A 65 -2.46 4.45 8.53
CA ALA A 65 -2.66 5.21 9.75
C ALA A 65 -1.65 6.36 9.83
N ILE A 66 -1.92 7.29 10.76
CA ILE A 66 -0.98 8.38 11.08
C ILE A 66 0.38 7.84 11.53
N ASN A 67 1.44 8.60 11.29
CA ASN A 67 2.81 8.26 11.69
C ASN A 67 3.31 6.87 11.21
N SER A 68 2.75 6.38 10.09
CA SER A 68 3.20 5.13 9.48
C SER A 68 4.60 5.29 8.88
N SER A 69 5.50 4.34 9.13
CA SER A 69 6.86 4.35 8.59
C SER A 69 7.02 3.26 7.54
N ILE A 70 6.98 3.63 6.26
CA ILE A 70 7.04 2.72 5.11
C ILE A 70 8.51 2.50 4.69
N ASN A 71 8.90 1.24 4.57
CA ASN A 71 10.25 0.84 4.24
C ASN A 71 10.57 1.00 2.74
N THR A 72 11.86 1.01 2.41
CA THR A 72 12.34 1.12 1.03
C THR A 72 11.93 -0.06 0.17
N GLY A 73 11.35 0.22 -1.00
CA GLY A 73 10.88 -0.81 -1.92
C GLY A 73 9.73 -1.64 -1.35
N SER A 74 8.87 -1.02 -0.55
CA SER A 74 7.71 -1.68 0.03
C SER A 74 6.62 -1.92 -1.02
N PHE A 75 5.98 -3.08 -0.93
CA PHE A 75 4.77 -3.41 -1.67
C PHE A 75 3.59 -3.47 -0.69
N ILE A 76 2.54 -2.73 -0.99
CA ILE A 76 1.26 -2.72 -0.31
C ILE A 76 0.20 -3.12 -1.34
N GLY A 77 -0.50 -4.23 -1.08
CA GLY A 77 -1.55 -4.74 -1.96
C GLY A 77 -2.78 -3.84 -2.03
N VAL A 78 -3.80 -4.32 -2.74
CA VAL A 78 -5.12 -3.68 -2.87
C VAL A 78 -5.91 -3.84 -1.56
N CYS A 79 -6.74 -2.86 -1.22
CA CYS A 79 -7.66 -2.90 -0.08
C CYS A 79 -6.99 -3.17 1.29
N CYS A 80 -5.84 -2.57 1.57
CA CYS A 80 -5.20 -2.68 2.88
C CYS A 80 -5.65 -1.56 3.83
N ASN A 81 -5.83 -1.84 5.11
CA ASN A 81 -5.92 -0.81 6.15
C ASN A 81 -4.78 -0.97 7.15
N ILE A 82 -3.73 -0.19 6.96
CA ILE A 82 -2.44 -0.38 7.61
C ILE A 82 -2.34 0.47 8.85
N PHE A 83 -2.17 -0.19 9.98
CA PHE A 83 -1.84 0.42 11.26
C PHE A 83 -0.90 -0.53 12.00
N GLY A 84 0.00 0.06 12.79
CA GLY A 84 1.04 -0.67 13.50
C GLY A 84 2.06 0.29 14.07
N SER A 85 3.04 -0.26 14.78
CA SER A 85 4.15 0.51 15.35
C SER A 85 5.46 0.17 14.66
N GLY A 86 6.35 1.15 14.57
CA GLY A 86 7.68 0.99 14.00
C GLY A 86 7.69 0.93 12.46
N LEU A 87 8.73 0.31 11.92
CA LEU A 87 8.94 0.17 10.48
C LEU A 87 8.02 -0.94 9.94
N LEU A 88 7.17 -0.58 8.98
CA LEU A 88 6.21 -1.49 8.38
C LEU A 88 6.90 -2.61 7.56
N PRO A 89 6.25 -3.79 7.43
CA PRO A 89 6.74 -4.86 6.57
C PRO A 89 6.96 -4.40 5.12
N LYS A 90 7.94 -5.03 4.46
CA LYS A 90 8.25 -4.71 3.06
C LYS A 90 7.23 -5.26 2.07
N LYS A 91 6.47 -6.29 2.46
CA LYS A 91 5.35 -6.84 1.69
C LYS A 91 4.13 -6.88 2.61
N ILE A 92 3.07 -6.20 2.19
CA ILE A 92 1.74 -6.25 2.80
C ILE A 92 0.79 -6.80 1.73
N PRO A 93 0.28 -8.03 1.86
CA PRO A 93 -0.61 -8.65 0.87
C PRO A 93 -1.93 -7.89 0.68
N ASN A 94 -2.62 -8.17 -0.42
CA ASN A 94 -3.98 -7.68 -0.66
C ASN A 94 -4.91 -8.01 0.52
N PHE A 95 -5.86 -7.13 0.82
CA PHE A 95 -6.84 -7.28 1.89
C PHE A 95 -6.20 -7.54 3.25
N THR A 96 -5.18 -6.76 3.62
CA THR A 96 -4.59 -6.81 4.97
C THR A 96 -5.24 -5.78 5.90
N TRP A 97 -5.61 -6.23 7.09
CA TRP A 97 -6.00 -5.42 8.23
C TRP A 97 -4.83 -5.32 9.24
N GLY A 98 -4.36 -4.11 9.47
CA GLY A 98 -3.13 -3.84 10.21
C GLY A 98 -1.90 -4.18 9.38
N THR A 99 -1.08 -5.10 9.86
CA THR A 99 0.13 -5.57 9.17
C THR A 99 0.12 -7.07 8.87
N LEU A 100 -0.85 -7.82 9.41
CA LEU A 100 -0.81 -9.29 9.40
C LEU A 100 -2.18 -9.96 9.23
N ALA A 101 -3.29 -9.34 9.65
CA ALA A 101 -4.60 -9.99 9.62
C ALA A 101 -5.27 -9.85 8.26
N GLU A 102 -6.13 -10.80 7.88
CA GLU A 102 -7.02 -10.67 6.72
C GLU A 102 -8.10 -9.61 7.02
N TYR A 103 -8.38 -8.77 6.04
CA TYR A 103 -9.45 -7.78 6.09
C TYR A 103 -10.75 -8.45 5.67
N ASP A 104 -11.74 -8.42 6.55
CA ASP A 104 -13.12 -8.78 6.22
C ASP A 104 -13.63 -8.04 4.97
N LEU A 105 -14.10 -8.81 3.99
CA LEU A 105 -14.46 -8.32 2.67
C LEU A 105 -15.70 -7.42 2.68
N GLU A 106 -16.74 -7.78 3.44
CA GLU A 106 -17.97 -6.98 3.53
C GLU A 106 -17.66 -5.64 4.19
N LYS A 107 -16.88 -5.66 5.28
CA LYS A 107 -16.38 -4.45 5.93
C LYS A 107 -15.53 -3.61 4.98
N ALA A 108 -14.68 -4.22 4.17
CA ALA A 108 -13.89 -3.49 3.18
C ALA A 108 -14.78 -2.73 2.19
N PHE A 109 -15.87 -3.32 1.69
CA PHE A 109 -16.82 -2.65 0.81
C PHE A 109 -17.54 -1.49 1.48
N ILE A 110 -18.02 -1.68 2.71
CA ILE A 110 -18.63 -0.61 3.51
C ILE A 110 -17.66 0.56 3.64
N ASP A 111 -16.42 0.26 4.02
CA ASP A 111 -15.41 1.28 4.23
C ASP A 111 -15.01 1.97 2.92
N ILE A 112 -14.95 1.28 1.78
CA ILE A 112 -14.72 1.91 0.47
C ILE A 112 -15.88 2.82 0.08
N ALA A 113 -17.12 2.35 0.22
CA ALA A 113 -18.32 3.13 -0.09
C ALA A 113 -18.36 4.42 0.73
N ASN A 114 -18.04 4.36 2.03
CA ASN A 114 -17.94 5.53 2.89
C ASN A 114 -16.92 6.56 2.37
N TRP A 115 -15.73 6.12 1.95
CA TRP A 115 -14.69 6.99 1.41
C TRP A 115 -15.09 7.62 0.07
N LYS A 116 -15.73 6.86 -0.82
CA LYS A 116 -16.22 7.38 -2.12
C LYS A 116 -17.34 8.40 -1.92
N GLN A 117 -18.23 8.16 -0.95
CA GLN A 117 -19.33 9.06 -0.62
C GLN A 117 -18.84 10.45 -0.17
N MET A 118 -17.70 10.54 0.51
CA MET A 118 -17.07 11.82 0.87
C MET A 118 -16.73 12.70 -0.35
N LYS A 119 -16.62 12.10 -1.53
CA LYS A 119 -16.42 12.78 -2.82
C LYS A 119 -17.65 12.70 -3.74
N ASN A 120 -18.83 12.41 -3.20
CA ASN A 120 -20.09 12.22 -3.93
C ASN A 120 -20.02 11.12 -5.01
N GLN A 121 -19.22 10.08 -4.78
CA GLN A 121 -19.14 8.91 -5.65
C GLN A 121 -19.67 7.66 -4.93
N ALA A 122 -20.12 6.68 -5.70
CA ALA A 122 -20.56 5.38 -5.20
C ALA A 122 -19.57 4.28 -5.57
N LEU A 123 -19.53 3.23 -4.76
CA LEU A 123 -18.89 1.98 -5.15
C LEU A 123 -19.78 1.28 -6.18
N THR A 124 -19.21 0.96 -7.35
CA THR A 124 -19.95 0.37 -8.46
C THR A 124 -19.96 -1.16 -8.41
N ASP A 125 -20.95 -1.79 -9.02
CA ASP A 125 -21.03 -3.26 -9.10
C ASP A 125 -19.82 -3.88 -9.83
N ALA A 126 -19.26 -3.17 -10.81
CA ALA A 126 -18.06 -3.59 -11.52
C ALA A 126 -16.83 -3.62 -10.59
N GLU A 127 -16.66 -2.59 -9.76
CA GLU A 127 -15.59 -2.55 -8.75
C GLU A 127 -15.77 -3.64 -7.70
N VAL A 128 -17.01 -3.87 -7.24
CA VAL A 128 -17.32 -4.98 -6.33
C VAL A 128 -16.95 -6.32 -6.95
N ALA A 129 -17.29 -6.55 -8.22
CA ALA A 129 -16.96 -7.80 -8.92
C ALA A 129 -15.45 -8.02 -9.04
N VAL A 130 -14.68 -6.99 -9.40
CA VAL A 130 -13.22 -7.05 -9.49
C VAL A 130 -12.59 -7.33 -8.12
N LEU A 131 -13.02 -6.62 -7.08
CA LEU A 131 -12.49 -6.79 -5.73
C LEU A 131 -12.81 -8.18 -5.16
N LYS A 132 -14.02 -8.71 -5.40
CA LYS A 132 -14.38 -10.09 -5.05
C LYS A 132 -13.47 -11.10 -5.74
N HIS A 133 -13.24 -10.93 -7.04
CA HIS A 133 -12.36 -11.81 -7.80
C HIS A 133 -10.93 -11.83 -7.26
N ILE A 134 -10.38 -10.65 -6.94
CA ILE A 134 -9.04 -10.54 -6.32
C ILE A 134 -9.02 -11.21 -4.94
N PHE A 135 -10.06 -11.01 -4.12
CA PHE A 135 -10.14 -11.60 -2.79
C PHE A 135 -10.17 -13.14 -2.83
N GLU A 136 -10.95 -13.70 -3.76
CA GLU A 136 -11.04 -15.15 -3.95
C GLU A 136 -9.72 -15.74 -4.46
N ALA A 137 -8.99 -15.02 -5.33
CA ALA A 137 -7.70 -15.44 -5.85
C ALA A 137 -6.59 -15.54 -4.77
N ILE A 138 -6.77 -14.91 -3.59
CA ILE A 138 -5.81 -14.99 -2.47
C ILE A 138 -5.92 -16.33 -1.72
N LYS A 139 -7.10 -16.96 -1.75
CA LYS A 139 -7.38 -18.19 -0.97
C LYS A 139 -6.94 -19.47 -1.68
N HIS A 140 -6.40 -19.35 -2.89
CA HIS A 140 -5.89 -20.45 -3.72
C HIS A 140 -4.37 -20.37 -3.83
#